data_AF-A0A0G4N421-F1
#
_entry.id   AF-A0A0G4N421-F1
#
_cell.length_a   1.000
_cell.length_b   1.000
_cell.length_c   1.000
_cell.angle_alpha   90.00
_cell.angle_beta   90.00
_cell.angle_gamma   90.00
#
_symmetry.space_group_name_H-M   'P 1'
#
loop_
_entity.id
_entity.type
_entity.pdbx_description
1 polymer ?
#
loop_
_entity_poly.entity_id
_entity_poly.type
_entity_poly.pdbx_seq_one_letter_code
_entity_poly.pdbx_strand_id
1 'polypeptide(L)'
;MNRPFAAISRRAGSTVLQTRPQVVIRRQFSAKAIYSSFPATLHYYAPKPVSSLFDSKEKDERPHDISAEGVTVEPSGLVYPAFNRSVSNGAVTFPNTFMMQELIRMHFDYMLDREDEGHEVDTPFVYTIAQGTLIPSHLILINEYMSRFTLQPSRGMPLQELNQSLDKFYAQYAQKETADSWLDAHDFKDAVADDADPPTMSAPFLDHLVILLPHAALISPPEWLRSAFHLYPGGQHADNRTANTLVLLPDGTYLELIAFLPHVPPDDRASHPWGREPHGHLVDYALSLAAGPASSATPEALFAPIRQRIAADASAPLRYPAPKTGGRTQKDGTEIRWATSFPEAAAPSVPFTRGELPFWCLDRTDRRLRVPYHEPGNVRHPSGVKGVRALDVSVSSREALEVYALIQGVEGRPDEDGWTVWDLAAPEGPPSALRVRVRDGTAAGGKEKIKLTMLTERGTEAKRIGGEIAEGVELWIDLEPET
;
A
#
# COMPACT_ATOMS: atom_id res chain seq x y z
N MET A 1 -50.51 62.04 16.65
CA MET A 1 -51.35 61.26 17.59
C MET A 1 -51.47 59.84 17.05
N ASN A 2 -51.55 58.87 17.96
CA ASN A 2 -51.76 57.42 17.79
C ASN A 2 -50.53 56.50 17.53
N ARG A 3 -49.92 56.05 18.63
CA ARG A 3 -49.65 54.62 18.91
C ARG A 3 -50.86 54.06 19.75
N PRO A 4 -51.00 52.78 20.21
CA PRO A 4 -50.10 51.59 20.24
C PRO A 4 -50.81 50.19 20.08
N PHE A 5 -50.10 49.10 20.50
CA PHE A 5 -50.50 47.68 20.77
C PHE A 5 -50.33 46.65 19.63
N ALA A 6 -49.86 45.40 19.80
CA ALA A 6 -49.19 44.67 20.88
C ALA A 6 -48.67 43.31 20.36
N ALA A 7 -47.83 42.67 21.18
CA ALA A 7 -47.04 41.45 20.99
C ALA A 7 -47.80 40.15 20.63
N ILE A 8 -47.08 39.14 20.11
CA ILE A 8 -46.86 37.84 20.78
C ILE A 8 -45.69 37.08 20.12
N SER A 9 -44.93 36.43 21.01
CA SER A 9 -43.73 35.62 20.85
C SER A 9 -44.01 34.20 20.32
N ARG A 10 -43.04 33.61 19.60
CA ARG A 10 -42.57 32.23 19.86
C ARG A 10 -41.18 31.98 19.25
N ARG A 11 -40.29 31.46 20.10
CA ARG A 11 -38.93 30.97 19.82
C ARG A 11 -38.95 29.62 19.10
N ALA A 12 -37.89 29.37 18.32
CA ALA A 12 -37.08 28.13 18.18
C ALA A 12 -36.55 28.07 16.74
N GLY A 13 -35.30 27.80 16.41
CA GLY A 13 -34.12 27.41 17.16
C GLY A 13 -32.91 27.39 16.20
N SER A 14 -31.73 27.38 16.80
CA SER A 14 -30.37 27.25 16.24
C SER A 14 -30.23 26.57 14.87
N THR A 15 -29.40 27.16 14.00
CA THR A 15 -28.30 26.41 13.36
C THR A 15 -27.12 27.35 13.15
N VAL A 16 -26.13 27.24 14.03
CA VAL A 16 -24.79 27.81 13.87
C VAL A 16 -24.11 27.05 12.74
N LEU A 17 -23.89 27.70 11.60
CA LEU A 17 -22.95 27.22 10.58
C LEU A 17 -21.55 27.31 11.18
N GLN A 18 -21.03 26.18 11.66
CA GLN A 18 -19.61 26.01 11.92
C GLN A 18 -18.88 26.07 10.57
N THR A 19 -18.39 27.25 10.23
CA THR A 19 -17.36 27.42 9.21
C THR A 19 -16.12 26.65 9.64
N ARG A 20 -15.83 25.55 8.92
CA ARG A 20 -14.52 24.88 8.98
C ARG A 20 -13.43 25.94 8.70
N PRO A 21 -12.35 26.03 9.49
CA PRO A 21 -11.25 26.91 9.17
C PRO A 21 -10.63 26.44 7.85
N GLN A 22 -10.76 27.25 6.80
CA GLN A 22 -9.99 27.07 5.58
C GLN A 22 -8.51 27.26 5.94
N VAL A 23 -7.70 26.24 5.67
CA VAL A 23 -6.24 26.36 5.69
C VAL A 23 -5.88 27.33 4.58
N VAL A 24 -5.55 28.57 4.94
CA VAL A 24 -5.06 29.57 3.99
C VAL A 24 -3.59 29.26 3.72
N ILE A 25 -3.33 28.39 2.74
CA ILE A 25 -2.01 28.27 2.14
C ILE A 25 -1.81 29.56 1.33
N ARG A 26 -1.01 30.51 1.84
CA ARG A 26 -0.60 31.70 1.10
C ARG A 26 0.08 31.23 -0.19
N ARG A 27 -0.51 31.55 -1.34
CA ARG A 27 -0.06 31.13 -2.68
C ARG A 27 1.37 31.61 -2.99
N GLN A 28 2.36 30.73 -2.81
CA GLN A 28 3.63 30.73 -3.54
C GLN A 28 4.10 29.26 -3.70
N PHE A 29 3.94 28.71 -4.91
CA PHE A 29 4.24 27.31 -5.32
C PHE A 29 3.31 26.20 -4.78
N SER A 30 2.97 25.22 -5.64
CA SER A 30 2.19 24.03 -5.28
C SER A 30 3.15 22.92 -4.84
N ALA A 31 2.93 22.34 -3.66
CA ALA A 31 3.71 21.19 -3.19
C ALA A 31 3.62 20.06 -4.22
N LYS A 32 4.69 19.27 -4.38
CA LYS A 32 4.65 18.09 -5.25
C LYS A 32 3.63 17.08 -4.72
N ALA A 33 3.62 16.87 -3.40
CA ALA A 33 2.63 16.05 -2.70
C ALA A 33 2.65 16.30 -1.19
N ILE A 34 1.54 15.96 -0.52
CA ILE A 34 1.42 15.87 0.94
C ILE A 34 1.11 14.42 1.28
N TYR A 35 1.72 13.90 2.34
CA TYR A 35 1.61 12.48 2.68
C TYR A 35 1.04 12.26 4.08
N SER A 36 0.32 11.14 4.26
CA SER A 36 -0.13 10.61 5.56
C SER A 36 0.85 9.58 6.15
N SER A 37 1.79 9.07 5.35
CA SER A 37 2.91 8.23 5.76
C SER A 37 4.17 8.55 4.94
N PHE A 38 5.35 8.19 5.44
CA PHE A 38 6.61 8.46 4.73
C PHE A 38 6.66 7.69 3.39
N PRO A 39 6.75 8.38 2.23
CA PRO A 39 6.63 7.73 0.92
C PRO A 39 7.87 6.97 0.48
N ALA A 40 9.00 7.21 1.14
CA ALA A 40 10.27 6.50 1.01
C ALA A 40 10.97 6.51 2.37
N THR A 41 12.06 5.76 2.51
CA THR A 41 12.96 5.93 3.65
C THR A 41 13.62 7.29 3.53
N LEU A 42 13.44 8.14 4.53
CA LEU A 42 13.99 9.50 4.56
C LEU A 42 15.00 9.62 5.69
N HIS A 43 16.05 10.38 5.45
CA HIS A 43 17.12 10.66 6.38
C HIS A 43 17.05 12.13 6.78
N TYR A 44 17.27 12.40 8.06
CA TYR A 44 17.39 13.73 8.62
C TYR A 44 18.76 13.88 9.25
N TYR A 45 19.56 14.85 8.78
CA TYR A 45 20.82 15.21 9.42
C TYR A 45 20.54 16.19 10.56
N ALA A 46 20.77 15.75 11.79
CA ALA A 46 20.63 16.57 12.98
C ALA A 46 22.01 17.07 13.44
N PRO A 47 22.28 18.39 13.39
CA PRO A 47 23.57 18.92 13.83
C PRO A 47 23.78 18.86 15.35
N LYS A 48 22.72 18.59 16.12
CA LYS A 48 22.73 18.52 17.58
C LYS A 48 21.98 17.27 18.09
N PRO A 49 22.22 16.82 19.34
CA PRO A 49 21.58 15.62 19.89
C PRO A 49 20.05 15.70 20.04
N VAL A 50 19.50 16.92 20.04
CA VAL A 50 18.08 17.25 20.14
C VAL A 50 17.69 18.23 19.04
N SER A 51 16.44 18.17 18.61
CA SER A 51 15.88 19.07 17.59
C SER A 51 16.01 20.52 18.04
N SER A 52 16.59 21.35 17.17
CA SER A 52 16.99 22.71 17.53
C SER A 52 16.69 23.72 16.42
N LEU A 53 15.56 23.53 15.73
CA LEU A 53 15.04 24.53 14.79
C LEU A 53 14.93 25.89 15.49
N PHE A 54 15.30 26.96 14.77
CA PHE A 54 15.43 28.32 15.31
C PHE A 54 14.66 29.34 14.47
N ASP A 55 14.32 30.51 15.02
CA ASP A 55 13.72 31.58 14.19
C ASP A 55 14.77 32.07 13.20
N SER A 56 14.44 32.01 11.90
CA SER A 56 15.26 32.52 10.80
C SER A 56 15.82 33.94 11.00
N LYS A 57 15.18 34.77 11.83
CA LYS A 57 15.67 36.10 12.22
C LYS A 57 16.95 36.07 13.07
N GLU A 58 17.22 34.96 13.76
CA GLU A 58 18.40 34.73 14.60
C GLU A 58 19.61 34.26 13.79
N LYS A 59 19.49 34.12 12.46
CA LYS A 59 20.54 33.53 11.61
C LYS A 59 21.89 34.27 11.71
N ASP A 60 21.87 35.60 11.76
CA ASP A 60 23.10 36.40 11.86
C ASP A 60 23.80 36.23 13.23
N GLU A 61 23.06 35.82 14.26
CA GLU A 61 23.57 35.52 15.60
C GLU A 61 24.02 34.06 15.75
N ARG A 62 23.76 33.23 14.72
CA ARG A 62 23.99 31.78 14.68
C ARG A 62 24.84 31.37 13.47
N PRO A 63 26.09 31.87 13.34
CA PRO A 63 26.90 31.70 12.14
C PRO A 63 27.30 30.25 11.84
N HIS A 64 27.18 29.35 12.82
CA HIS A 64 27.53 27.94 12.70
C HIS A 64 26.32 27.01 12.59
N ASP A 65 25.10 27.51 12.77
CA ASP A 65 23.89 26.70 12.61
C ASP A 65 23.55 26.55 11.12
N ILE A 66 23.06 25.38 10.75
CA ILE A 66 22.69 25.07 9.37
C ILE A 66 21.53 25.97 8.95
N SER A 67 21.70 26.75 7.88
CA SER A 67 20.66 27.68 7.42
C SER A 67 19.32 27.02 7.09
N ALA A 68 19.31 25.72 6.77
CA ALA A 68 18.10 24.94 6.49
C ALA A 68 17.28 24.61 7.76
N GLU A 69 17.86 24.74 8.96
CA GLU A 69 17.18 24.54 10.25
C GLU A 69 16.43 25.81 10.73
N GLY A 70 16.57 26.92 10.00
CA GLY A 70 15.88 28.17 10.30
C GLY A 70 14.43 28.15 9.81
N VAL A 71 13.48 28.37 10.71
CA VAL A 71 12.05 28.46 10.41
C VAL A 71 11.52 29.89 10.60
N THR A 72 10.49 30.25 9.86
CA THR A 72 9.75 31.49 10.02
C THR A 72 8.79 31.39 11.20
N VAL A 73 9.06 32.17 12.24
CA VAL A 73 8.14 32.37 13.37
C VAL A 73 7.33 33.65 13.12
N GLU A 74 6.02 33.51 12.97
CA GLU A 74 5.09 34.63 12.79
C GLU A 74 5.03 35.53 14.03
N PRO A 75 4.56 36.78 13.95
CA PRO A 75 4.42 37.67 15.11
C PRO A 75 3.56 37.11 16.25
N SER A 76 2.72 36.10 15.97
CA SER A 76 1.97 35.35 16.97
C SER A 76 2.82 34.39 17.81
N GLY A 77 4.10 34.20 17.48
CA GLY A 77 4.99 33.21 18.10
C GLY A 77 4.81 31.78 17.56
N LEU A 78 4.05 31.62 16.48
CA LEU A 78 3.71 30.32 15.91
C LEU A 78 4.44 30.06 14.60
N VAL A 79 4.82 28.80 14.40
CA VAL A 79 5.31 28.25 13.13
C VAL A 79 4.12 27.59 12.43
N TYR A 80 3.92 27.92 11.16
CA TYR A 80 2.87 27.35 10.32
C TYR A 80 3.48 26.53 9.19
N PRO A 81 2.78 25.52 8.64
CA PRO A 81 3.28 24.84 7.47
C PRO A 81 3.39 25.82 6.30
N ALA A 82 4.59 25.94 5.75
CA ALA A 82 4.94 26.82 4.65
C ALA A 82 6.22 26.33 3.96
N PHE A 83 6.38 26.66 2.69
CA PHE A 83 7.65 26.49 1.99
C PHE A 83 7.76 27.50 0.86
N ASN A 84 8.99 27.89 0.53
CA ASN A 84 9.30 28.62 -0.69
C ASN A 84 10.62 28.07 -1.27
N ARG A 85 11.09 28.61 -2.40
CA ARG A 85 12.33 28.12 -3.05
C ARG A 85 13.57 28.14 -2.16
N SER A 86 13.58 28.95 -1.11
CA SER A 86 14.76 29.24 -0.29
C SER A 86 14.63 28.75 1.16
N VAL A 87 13.41 28.50 1.64
CA VAL A 87 13.15 28.16 3.06
C VAL A 87 12.09 27.07 3.15
N SER A 88 12.49 25.98 3.79
CA SER A 88 11.63 24.93 4.31
C SER A 88 11.19 25.32 5.72
N ASN A 89 9.90 25.28 6.05
CA ASN A 89 9.44 25.72 7.37
C ASN A 89 9.35 24.58 8.41
N GLY A 90 10.33 23.68 8.40
CA GLY A 90 10.45 22.55 9.32
C GLY A 90 11.70 21.71 9.02
N ALA A 91 11.78 20.53 9.64
CA ALA A 91 12.95 19.65 9.54
C ALA A 91 13.07 19.06 8.12
N VAL A 92 14.20 19.32 7.47
CA VAL A 92 14.44 18.92 6.07
C VAL A 92 14.98 17.51 6.00
N THR A 93 14.35 16.67 5.21
CA THR A 93 14.69 15.24 5.07
C THR A 93 14.76 14.84 3.60
N PHE A 94 15.55 13.82 3.30
CA PHE A 94 15.74 13.33 1.93
C PHE A 94 15.84 11.81 1.90
N PRO A 95 15.44 11.14 0.81
CA PRO A 95 15.93 9.80 0.50
C PRO A 95 17.45 9.80 0.36
N ASN A 96 18.07 8.61 0.34
CA ASN A 96 19.51 8.45 0.08
C ASN A 96 19.89 8.83 -1.37
N THR A 97 19.92 10.13 -1.64
CA THR A 97 20.18 10.76 -2.94
C THR A 97 21.57 11.37 -2.97
N PHE A 98 22.09 11.69 -4.17
CA PHE A 98 23.38 12.37 -4.29
C PHE A 98 23.40 13.69 -3.51
N MET A 99 22.35 14.52 -3.63
CA MET A 99 22.22 15.75 -2.85
C MET A 99 22.22 15.50 -1.34
N MET A 100 21.50 14.49 -0.86
CA MET A 100 21.51 14.16 0.57
C MET A 100 22.91 13.77 1.06
N GLN A 101 23.59 12.94 0.28
CA GLN A 101 24.94 12.46 0.57
C GLN A 101 25.98 13.58 0.52
N GLU A 102 25.83 14.54 -0.39
CA GLU A 102 26.65 15.76 -0.45
C GLU A 102 26.40 16.67 0.75
N LEU A 103 25.13 16.90 1.12
CA LEU A 103 24.76 17.75 2.25
C LEU A 103 25.28 17.18 3.58
N ILE A 104 25.10 15.88 3.84
CA ILE A 104 25.61 15.25 5.06
C ILE A 104 27.13 15.39 5.13
N ARG A 105 27.85 15.03 4.05
CA ARG A 105 29.32 15.13 4.03
C ARG A 105 29.80 16.56 4.24
N MET A 106 29.22 17.51 3.50
CA MET A 106 29.55 18.93 3.65
C MET A 106 29.32 19.43 5.08
N HIS A 107 28.18 19.11 5.71
CA HIS A 107 27.90 19.53 7.08
C HIS A 107 28.81 18.84 8.11
N PHE A 108 29.13 17.57 7.89
CA PHE A 108 30.05 16.82 8.73
C PHE A 108 31.49 17.36 8.62
N ASP A 109 31.97 17.64 7.42
CA ASP A 109 33.28 18.24 7.17
C ASP A 109 33.39 19.62 7.82
N TYR A 110 32.37 20.48 7.70
CA TYR A 110 32.36 21.78 8.40
C TYR A 110 32.36 21.66 9.92
N MET A 111 31.80 20.58 10.47
CA MET A 111 31.86 20.31 11.91
C MET A 111 33.27 19.91 12.32
N LEU A 112 33.93 19.03 11.55
CA LEU A 112 35.32 18.62 11.78
C LEU A 112 36.30 19.81 11.67
N ASP A 113 36.16 20.64 10.64
CA ASP A 113 37.00 21.84 10.47
C ASP A 113 36.93 22.76 11.71
N ARG A 114 35.73 22.94 12.26
CA ARG A 114 35.53 23.74 13.48
C ARG A 114 36.15 23.09 14.71
N GLU A 115 36.05 21.76 14.83
CA GLU A 115 36.70 21.01 15.90
C GLU A 115 38.23 21.17 15.83
N ASP A 116 38.82 21.09 14.63
CA ASP A 116 40.24 21.29 14.37
C ASP A 116 40.71 22.73 14.67
N GLU A 117 39.84 23.72 14.43
CA GLU A 117 40.04 25.12 14.81
C GLU A 117 39.92 25.36 16.34
N GLY A 118 39.54 24.34 17.11
CA GLY A 118 39.42 24.38 18.57
C GLY A 118 38.07 24.90 19.07
N HIS A 119 37.04 24.93 18.23
CA HIS A 119 35.69 25.26 18.64
C HIS A 119 35.00 24.07 19.32
N GLU A 120 34.14 24.34 20.29
CA GLU A 120 33.24 23.33 20.86
C GLU A 120 32.18 22.95 19.82
N VAL A 121 32.06 21.64 19.54
CA VAL A 121 31.13 21.08 18.55
C VAL A 121 30.28 19.99 19.19
N ASP A 122 29.01 19.93 18.77
CA ASP A 122 28.11 18.84 19.12
C ASP A 122 28.32 17.64 18.18
N THR A 123 28.12 16.42 18.68
CA THR A 123 28.09 15.23 17.82
C THR A 123 26.85 15.23 16.94
N PRO A 124 26.99 15.25 15.60
CA PRO A 124 25.85 15.17 14.70
C PRO A 124 25.32 13.74 14.55
N PHE A 125 24.03 13.63 14.29
CA PHE A 125 23.33 12.35 14.10
C PHE A 125 22.58 12.34 12.79
N VAL A 126 22.38 11.15 12.23
CA VAL A 126 21.40 10.91 11.17
C VAL A 126 20.24 10.10 11.73
N TYR A 127 19.04 10.63 11.58
CA TYR A 127 17.80 9.93 11.89
C TYR A 127 17.23 9.34 10.60
N THR A 128 17.19 8.02 10.51
CA THR A 128 16.63 7.27 9.38
C THR A 128 15.19 6.88 9.71
N ILE A 129 14.23 7.46 8.99
CA ILE A 129 12.80 7.18 9.10
C ILE A 129 12.39 6.25 7.98
N ALA A 130 11.94 5.05 8.34
CA ALA A 130 11.58 4.02 7.37
C ALA A 130 10.37 4.43 6.52
N GLN A 131 10.38 4.01 5.26
CA GLN A 131 9.21 4.10 4.37
C GLN A 131 7.96 3.50 5.03
N GLY A 132 6.83 4.20 4.90
CA GLY A 132 5.53 3.78 5.43
C GLY A 132 5.28 4.14 6.89
N THR A 133 6.23 4.79 7.56
CA THR A 133 6.04 5.35 8.91
C THR A 133 4.87 6.34 8.90
N LEU A 134 3.90 6.16 9.81
CA LEU A 134 2.75 7.05 9.92
C LEU A 134 3.17 8.42 10.46
N ILE A 135 2.54 9.48 9.93
CA ILE A 135 2.80 10.84 10.37
C ILE A 135 1.78 11.22 11.46
N PRO A 136 2.21 11.62 12.66
CA PRO A 136 1.29 12.09 13.71
C PRO A 136 0.44 13.26 13.24
N SER A 137 -0.83 13.32 13.63
CA SER A 137 -1.81 14.32 13.16
C SER A 137 -1.48 15.79 13.49
N HIS A 138 -0.47 16.04 14.33
CA HIS A 138 0.03 17.39 14.63
C HIS A 138 1.21 17.79 13.73
N LEU A 139 1.78 16.87 12.95
CA LEU A 139 2.82 17.08 11.95
C LEU A 139 2.27 16.87 10.53
N ILE A 140 3.00 17.37 9.53
CA ILE A 140 2.71 17.18 8.11
C ILE A 140 4.02 16.95 7.37
N LEU A 141 4.05 15.98 6.46
CA LEU A 141 5.17 15.75 5.56
C LEU A 141 4.81 16.29 4.17
N ILE A 142 5.64 17.21 3.69
CA ILE A 142 5.46 17.87 2.40
C ILE A 142 6.63 17.50 1.51
N ASN A 143 6.38 17.00 0.30
CA ASN A 143 7.38 16.99 -0.77
C ASN A 143 7.36 18.37 -1.44
N GLU A 144 8.38 19.17 -1.14
CA GLU A 144 8.48 20.55 -1.60
C GLU A 144 8.96 20.60 -3.06
N TYR A 145 10.06 19.91 -3.35
CA TYR A 145 10.74 19.94 -4.64
C TYR A 145 11.71 18.75 -4.77
N MET A 146 11.72 18.08 -5.94
CA MET A 146 12.59 16.93 -6.22
C MET A 146 12.52 15.87 -5.10
N SER A 147 13.66 15.57 -4.47
CA SER A 147 13.84 14.65 -3.35
C SER A 147 13.75 15.32 -1.98
N ARG A 148 13.46 16.64 -1.91
CA ARG A 148 13.38 17.39 -0.65
C ARG A 148 12.01 17.23 0.00
N PHE A 149 12.01 16.64 1.18
CA PHE A 149 10.85 16.53 2.05
C PHE A 149 11.04 17.36 3.29
N THR A 150 9.94 17.80 3.89
CA THR A 150 9.99 18.55 5.15
C THR A 150 8.92 18.11 6.10
N LEU A 151 9.32 17.82 7.34
CA LEU A 151 8.43 17.53 8.44
C LEU A 151 8.14 18.83 9.19
N GLN A 152 6.92 19.31 9.05
CA GLN A 152 6.47 20.62 9.53
C GLN A 152 5.31 20.44 10.53
N PRO A 153 4.93 21.47 11.31
CA PRO A 153 3.70 21.39 12.07
C PRO A 153 2.49 21.42 11.11
N SER A 154 1.46 20.60 11.35
CA SER A 154 0.24 20.55 10.53
C SER A 154 -0.65 21.80 10.65
N ARG A 155 -0.44 22.59 11.70
CA ARG A 155 -1.16 23.80 12.09
C ARG A 155 -0.22 24.70 12.89
N GLY A 156 -0.62 25.95 13.15
CA GLY A 156 0.19 26.85 13.97
C GLY A 156 0.64 26.21 15.29
N MET A 157 1.95 26.14 15.52
CA MET A 157 2.58 25.48 16.66
C MET A 157 3.74 26.35 17.19
N PRO A 158 3.87 26.55 18.51
CA PRO A 158 5.05 27.20 19.09
C PRO A 158 6.33 26.48 18.67
N LEU A 159 7.40 27.23 18.37
CA LEU A 159 8.68 26.65 17.93
C LEU A 159 9.24 25.62 18.91
N GLN A 160 9.15 25.90 20.20
CA GLN A 160 9.58 24.97 21.25
C GLN A 160 8.77 23.67 21.24
N GLU A 161 7.46 23.75 21.00
CA GLU A 161 6.57 22.58 20.90
C GLU A 161 6.85 21.77 19.62
N LEU A 162 7.24 22.43 18.53
CA LEU A 162 7.67 21.77 17.31
C LEU A 162 8.94 20.94 17.53
N ASN A 163 9.98 21.53 18.12
CA ASN A 163 11.21 20.80 18.46
C ASN A 163 10.93 19.59 19.38
N GLN A 164 10.10 19.78 20.41
CA GLN A 164 9.69 18.67 21.29
C GLN A 164 8.89 17.58 20.57
N SER A 165 8.08 17.95 19.58
CA SER A 165 7.30 17.00 18.79
C SER A 165 8.18 16.19 17.84
N LEU A 166 9.18 16.83 17.22
CA LEU A 166 10.19 16.19 16.39
C LEU A 166 11.03 15.20 17.20
N ASP A 167 11.52 15.61 18.38
CA ASP A 167 12.29 14.72 19.26
C ASP A 167 11.51 13.46 19.66
N LYS A 168 10.23 13.61 20.02
CA LYS A 168 9.34 12.49 20.33
C LYS A 168 9.13 11.60 19.11
N PHE A 169 8.93 12.20 17.94
CA PHE A 169 8.74 11.47 16.70
C PHE A 169 9.99 10.65 16.35
N TYR A 170 11.18 11.26 16.37
CA TYR A 170 12.42 10.56 16.06
C TYR A 170 12.74 9.46 17.09
N ALA A 171 12.54 9.72 18.38
CA ALA A 171 12.76 8.71 19.42
C ALA A 171 11.86 7.48 19.26
N GLN A 172 10.66 7.66 18.68
CA GLN A 172 9.70 6.58 18.51
C GLN A 172 9.85 5.85 17.17
N TYR A 173 10.16 6.57 16.08
CA TYR A 173 10.02 6.05 14.73
C TYR A 173 11.30 6.06 13.88
N ALA A 174 12.41 6.62 14.37
CA ALA A 174 13.65 6.71 13.62
C ALA A 174 14.74 5.81 14.20
N GLN A 175 15.55 5.22 13.32
CA GLN A 175 16.86 4.70 13.68
C GLN A 175 17.83 5.87 13.83
N LYS A 176 18.46 6.00 15.00
CA LYS A 176 19.42 7.06 15.30
C LYS A 176 20.84 6.50 15.22
N GLU A 177 21.66 7.10 14.38
CA GLU A 177 23.08 6.76 14.20
C GLU A 177 23.91 8.04 14.24
N THR A 178 25.17 7.97 14.65
CA THR A 178 26.08 9.12 14.49
C THR A 178 26.33 9.35 13.00
N ALA A 179 26.62 10.59 12.59
CA ALA A 179 26.78 10.91 11.17
C ALA A 179 27.93 10.14 10.51
N ASP A 180 29.04 9.90 11.22
CA ASP A 180 30.17 9.08 10.77
C ASP A 180 29.73 7.64 10.50
N SER A 181 29.03 7.01 11.44
CA SER A 181 28.57 5.63 11.30
C SER A 181 27.55 5.48 10.18
N TRP A 182 26.69 6.48 9.98
CA TRP A 182 25.77 6.49 8.85
C TRP A 182 26.51 6.61 7.51
N LEU A 183 27.52 7.50 7.42
CA LEU A 183 28.34 7.67 6.22
C LEU A 183 29.13 6.40 5.87
N ASP A 184 29.65 5.69 6.87
CA ASP A 184 30.34 4.40 6.69
C ASP A 184 29.38 3.30 6.18
N ALA A 185 28.11 3.35 6.58
CA ALA A 185 27.09 2.39 6.18
C ALA A 185 26.41 2.71 4.84
N HIS A 186 26.55 3.94 4.33
CA HIS A 186 25.85 4.43 3.14
C HIS A 186 26.84 5.00 2.12
N ASP A 187 27.45 4.10 1.35
CA ASP A 187 28.38 4.41 0.27
C ASP A 187 27.78 5.38 -0.77
N PHE A 188 28.54 6.40 -1.18
CA PHE A 188 28.07 7.43 -2.14
C PHE A 188 27.60 6.84 -3.48
N LYS A 189 28.23 5.76 -3.95
CA LYS A 189 27.87 5.06 -5.20
C LYS A 189 26.47 4.42 -5.17
N ASP A 190 25.92 4.19 -3.98
CA ASP A 190 24.60 3.57 -3.77
C ASP A 190 23.49 4.62 -3.69
N ALA A 191 23.84 5.91 -3.80
CA ALA A 191 22.89 7.01 -3.83
C ALA A 191 22.14 7.09 -5.17
N VAL A 192 20.91 7.57 -5.11
CA VAL A 192 20.05 7.74 -6.30
C VAL A 192 20.04 9.20 -6.80
N ALA A 193 19.61 9.40 -8.05
CA ALA A 193 19.47 10.74 -8.63
C ALA A 193 18.45 11.59 -7.85
N ASP A 194 18.67 12.90 -7.78
CA ASP A 194 17.83 13.81 -6.98
C ASP A 194 16.43 14.00 -7.56
N ASP A 195 16.29 13.89 -8.87
CA ASP A 195 15.00 13.94 -9.58
C ASP A 195 14.33 12.57 -9.68
N ALA A 196 14.98 11.51 -9.22
CA ALA A 196 14.34 10.21 -9.09
C ALA A 196 13.14 10.37 -8.17
N ASP A 197 11.98 9.91 -8.63
CA ASP A 197 10.86 9.77 -7.72
C ASP A 197 11.32 8.89 -6.56
N PRO A 198 10.96 9.25 -5.30
CA PRO A 198 11.25 8.39 -4.17
C PRO A 198 10.77 6.99 -4.54
N PRO A 199 11.50 5.91 -4.22
CA PRO A 199 11.04 4.57 -4.53
C PRO A 199 9.69 4.38 -3.86
N THR A 200 8.61 4.66 -4.61
CA THR A 200 7.25 4.49 -4.15
C THR A 200 7.16 3.01 -3.84
N MET A 201 6.59 2.64 -2.68
CA MET A 201 6.21 1.24 -2.50
C MET A 201 5.48 0.87 -3.78
N SER A 202 5.97 -0.16 -4.48
CA SER A 202 5.23 -0.67 -5.62
C SER A 202 3.84 -0.97 -5.09
N ALA A 203 2.84 -0.23 -5.55
CA ALA A 203 1.48 -0.45 -5.08
C ALA A 203 1.17 -1.94 -5.30
N PRO A 204 0.62 -2.65 -4.31
CA PRO A 204 0.22 -4.03 -4.50
C PRO A 204 -0.69 -4.12 -5.73
N PHE A 205 -0.42 -5.09 -6.59
CA PHE A 205 -1.28 -5.37 -7.73
C PHE A 205 -1.94 -6.75 -7.58
N LEU A 206 -3.10 -6.92 -8.19
CA LEU A 206 -3.83 -8.19 -8.23
C LEU A 206 -3.03 -9.21 -9.06
N ASP A 207 -2.65 -10.34 -8.45
CA ASP A 207 -1.91 -11.39 -9.14
C ASP A 207 -2.85 -12.36 -9.86
N HIS A 208 -3.75 -12.99 -9.10
CA HIS A 208 -4.74 -13.94 -9.60
C HIS A 208 -5.88 -14.17 -8.61
N LEU A 209 -6.95 -14.78 -9.10
CA LEU A 209 -8.11 -15.20 -8.32
C LEU A 209 -8.23 -16.72 -8.35
N VAL A 210 -8.45 -17.34 -7.19
CA VAL A 210 -8.48 -18.80 -7.04
C VAL A 210 -9.93 -19.29 -7.02
N ILE A 211 -10.28 -20.13 -7.99
CA ILE A 211 -11.61 -20.74 -8.10
C ILE A 211 -11.47 -22.24 -7.85
N LEU A 212 -12.05 -22.72 -6.74
CA LEU A 212 -11.98 -24.13 -6.39
C LEU A 212 -13.07 -24.92 -7.10
N LEU A 213 -12.66 -25.85 -7.97
CA LEU A 213 -13.54 -26.71 -8.74
C LEU A 213 -13.51 -28.16 -8.21
N PRO A 214 -14.58 -28.94 -8.44
CA PRO A 214 -14.49 -30.39 -8.38
C PRO A 214 -13.48 -30.90 -9.43
N HIS A 215 -12.70 -31.93 -9.10
CA HIS A 215 -11.68 -32.47 -10.01
C HIS A 215 -12.24 -32.85 -11.39
N ALA A 216 -13.44 -33.44 -11.45
CA ALA A 216 -14.09 -33.79 -12.71
C ALA A 216 -14.34 -32.57 -13.62
N ALA A 217 -14.70 -31.42 -13.03
CA ALA A 217 -14.92 -30.17 -13.76
C ALA A 217 -13.61 -29.54 -14.24
N LEU A 218 -12.50 -29.78 -13.55
CA LEU A 218 -11.17 -29.34 -14.02
C LEU A 218 -10.72 -30.16 -15.25
N ILE A 219 -10.92 -31.49 -15.22
CA ILE A 219 -10.52 -32.39 -16.30
C ILE A 219 -11.44 -32.28 -17.52
N SER A 220 -12.74 -32.11 -17.29
CA SER A 220 -13.74 -31.93 -18.34
C SER A 220 -14.58 -30.68 -18.06
N PRO A 221 -14.04 -29.47 -18.31
CA PRO A 221 -14.74 -28.22 -18.06
C PRO A 221 -16.06 -28.14 -18.82
N PRO A 222 -17.15 -27.60 -18.24
CA PRO A 222 -18.44 -27.52 -18.92
C PRO A 222 -18.39 -26.63 -20.15
N GLU A 223 -19.32 -26.85 -21.09
CA GLU A 223 -19.35 -26.14 -22.37
C GLU A 223 -19.41 -24.61 -22.20
N TRP A 224 -20.19 -24.11 -21.24
CA TRP A 224 -20.30 -22.67 -21.00
C TRP A 224 -18.92 -22.06 -20.68
N LEU A 225 -18.08 -22.74 -19.90
CA LEU A 225 -16.77 -22.23 -19.51
C LEU A 225 -15.81 -22.24 -20.70
N ARG A 226 -15.80 -23.33 -21.49
CA ARG A 226 -14.97 -23.46 -22.71
C ARG A 226 -15.39 -22.48 -23.81
N SER A 227 -16.70 -22.21 -23.91
CA SER A 227 -17.25 -21.27 -24.89
C SER A 227 -17.05 -19.81 -24.49
N ALA A 228 -16.84 -19.52 -23.20
CA ALA A 228 -16.58 -18.18 -22.70
C ALA A 228 -15.08 -17.84 -22.65
N PHE A 229 -14.22 -18.80 -22.30
CA PHE A 229 -12.81 -18.54 -22.04
C PHE A 229 -11.89 -19.50 -22.80
N HIS A 230 -10.80 -18.96 -23.33
CA HIS A 230 -9.61 -19.75 -23.61
C HIS A 230 -9.04 -20.33 -22.30
N LEU A 231 -8.94 -21.67 -22.24
CA LEU A 231 -8.38 -22.39 -21.10
C LEU A 231 -6.93 -22.74 -21.38
N TYR A 232 -6.02 -22.06 -20.69
CA TYR A 232 -4.60 -22.28 -20.80
C TYR A 232 -4.18 -23.50 -19.95
N PRO A 233 -3.42 -24.46 -20.51
CA PRO A 233 -2.96 -25.63 -19.76
C PRO A 233 -2.16 -25.22 -18.51
N GLY A 234 -2.67 -25.61 -17.35
CA GLY A 234 -1.94 -25.48 -16.10
C GLY A 234 -1.01 -26.67 -15.85
N GLY A 235 -0.92 -27.09 -14.59
CA GLY A 235 -0.13 -28.24 -14.19
C GLY A 235 -0.49 -28.74 -12.81
N GLN A 236 0.19 -29.79 -12.41
CA GLN A 236 0.11 -30.32 -11.06
C GLN A 236 1.08 -29.54 -10.15
N HIS A 237 0.62 -29.17 -8.96
CA HIS A 237 1.48 -28.53 -7.97
C HIS A 237 2.52 -29.50 -7.39
N ALA A 238 3.67 -28.96 -6.99
CA ALA A 238 4.84 -29.74 -6.56
C ALA A 238 4.58 -30.61 -5.32
N ASP A 239 3.59 -30.25 -4.50
CA ASP A 239 3.16 -31.02 -3.34
C ASP A 239 2.28 -32.24 -3.70
N ASN A 240 1.94 -32.42 -4.98
CA ASN A 240 1.10 -33.50 -5.50
C ASN A 240 -0.29 -33.57 -4.83
N ARG A 241 -0.84 -32.42 -4.40
CA ARG A 241 -2.19 -32.34 -3.81
C ARG A 241 -3.23 -31.73 -4.74
N THR A 242 -2.83 -30.79 -5.57
CA THR A 242 -3.75 -30.03 -6.44
C THR A 242 -3.20 -29.93 -7.86
N ALA A 243 -4.11 -29.73 -8.81
CA ALA A 243 -3.78 -29.36 -10.18
C ALA A 243 -4.63 -28.16 -10.61
N ASN A 244 -4.15 -27.41 -11.60
CA ASN A 244 -4.84 -26.23 -12.11
C ASN A 244 -4.99 -26.20 -13.63
N THR A 245 -5.86 -25.31 -14.06
CA THR A 245 -6.03 -24.81 -15.43
C THR A 245 -6.21 -23.30 -15.30
N LEU A 246 -5.63 -22.53 -16.23
CA LEU A 246 -5.55 -21.09 -16.08
C LEU A 246 -6.45 -20.40 -17.11
N VAL A 247 -7.03 -19.27 -16.73
CA VAL A 247 -7.61 -18.30 -17.67
C VAL A 247 -6.76 -17.04 -17.58
N LEU A 248 -5.83 -16.87 -18.53
CA LEU A 248 -4.87 -15.76 -18.54
C LEU A 248 -5.54 -14.53 -19.16
N LEU A 249 -5.53 -13.38 -18.49
CA LEU A 249 -6.23 -12.18 -18.95
C LEU A 249 -5.27 -11.16 -19.58
N PRO A 250 -5.78 -10.29 -20.48
CA PRO A 250 -4.96 -9.24 -21.09
C PRO A 250 -4.35 -8.23 -20.11
N ASP A 251 -4.96 -7.98 -18.95
CA ASP A 251 -4.42 -7.14 -17.88
C ASP A 251 -3.27 -7.81 -17.08
N GLY A 252 -2.87 -9.02 -17.48
CA GLY A 252 -1.82 -9.81 -16.87
C GLY A 252 -2.19 -10.49 -15.55
N THR A 253 -3.44 -10.33 -15.08
CA THR A 253 -4.03 -11.17 -14.03
C THR A 253 -4.51 -12.50 -14.62
N TYR A 254 -4.90 -13.45 -13.77
CA TYR A 254 -5.51 -14.70 -14.24
C TYR A 254 -6.49 -15.30 -13.25
N LEU A 255 -7.37 -16.17 -13.75
CA LEU A 255 -8.16 -17.08 -12.92
C LEU A 255 -7.42 -18.40 -12.79
N GLU A 256 -7.13 -18.82 -11.57
CA GLU A 256 -6.64 -20.15 -11.26
C GLU A 256 -7.82 -21.08 -10.99
N LEU A 257 -8.20 -21.87 -11.98
CA LEU A 257 -9.15 -22.95 -11.79
C LEU A 257 -8.38 -24.11 -11.15
N ILE A 258 -8.64 -24.39 -9.88
CA ILE A 258 -7.89 -25.39 -9.12
C ILE A 258 -8.78 -26.51 -8.63
N ALA A 259 -8.26 -27.74 -8.57
CA ALA A 259 -8.93 -28.86 -7.92
C ALA A 259 -7.95 -29.72 -7.12
N PHE A 260 -8.44 -30.33 -6.04
CA PHE A 260 -7.73 -31.41 -5.34
C PHE A 260 -7.71 -32.68 -6.18
N LEU A 261 -6.57 -33.36 -6.19
CA LEU A 261 -6.43 -34.62 -6.91
C LEU A 261 -7.21 -35.74 -6.20
N PRO A 262 -7.79 -36.72 -6.93
CA PRO A 262 -8.66 -37.74 -6.34
C PRO A 262 -7.97 -38.63 -5.30
N HIS A 263 -6.65 -38.77 -5.37
CA HIS A 263 -5.88 -39.59 -4.44
C HIS A 263 -5.57 -38.89 -3.11
N VAL A 264 -5.85 -37.60 -2.97
CA VAL A 264 -5.56 -36.86 -1.73
C VAL A 264 -6.53 -37.28 -0.62
N PRO A 265 -6.03 -37.81 0.51
CA PRO A 265 -6.89 -38.20 1.63
C PRO A 265 -7.65 -36.99 2.22
N PRO A 266 -8.86 -37.19 2.79
CA PRO A 266 -9.65 -36.11 3.39
C PRO A 266 -8.90 -35.27 4.44
N ASP A 267 -8.12 -35.91 5.32
CA ASP A 267 -7.35 -35.22 6.35
C ASP A 267 -6.20 -34.39 5.75
N ASP A 268 -5.56 -34.92 4.71
CA ASP A 268 -4.49 -34.21 3.99
C ASP A 268 -5.05 -33.01 3.22
N ARG A 269 -6.20 -33.19 2.55
CA ARG A 269 -6.98 -32.09 1.95
C ARG A 269 -7.30 -31.06 3.02
N ALA A 270 -7.86 -31.46 4.17
CA ALA A 270 -8.26 -30.54 5.23
C ALA A 270 -7.11 -29.74 5.86
N SER A 271 -5.86 -30.20 5.69
CA SER A 271 -4.65 -29.47 6.10
C SER A 271 -4.24 -28.37 5.11
N HIS A 272 -4.72 -28.43 3.86
CA HIS A 272 -4.45 -27.43 2.84
C HIS A 272 -5.19 -26.11 3.14
N PRO A 273 -4.62 -24.92 2.84
CA PRO A 273 -5.27 -23.63 3.06
C PRO A 273 -6.70 -23.52 2.51
N TRP A 274 -6.97 -24.13 1.36
CA TRP A 274 -8.30 -24.16 0.71
C TRP A 274 -9.07 -25.47 0.92
N GLY A 275 -8.54 -26.38 1.75
CA GLY A 275 -9.05 -27.75 1.88
C GLY A 275 -10.50 -27.88 2.31
N ARG A 276 -10.93 -26.94 3.16
CA ARG A 276 -12.27 -26.91 3.76
C ARG A 276 -13.26 -26.02 3.02
N GLU A 277 -12.81 -25.32 1.99
CA GLU A 277 -13.67 -24.45 1.21
C GLU A 277 -14.60 -25.29 0.30
N PRO A 278 -15.87 -24.87 0.12
CA PRO A 278 -16.75 -25.51 -0.84
C PRO A 278 -16.20 -25.38 -2.28
N HIS A 279 -16.73 -26.18 -3.19
CA HIS A 279 -16.45 -25.98 -4.62
C HIS A 279 -17.36 -24.87 -5.21
N GLY A 280 -17.00 -24.36 -6.38
CA GLY A 280 -17.83 -23.51 -7.24
C GLY A 280 -17.92 -22.04 -6.86
N HIS A 281 -16.85 -21.50 -6.29
CA HIS A 281 -16.75 -20.07 -6.04
C HIS A 281 -15.29 -19.66 -5.94
N LEU A 282 -15.06 -18.35 -5.91
CA LEU A 282 -13.76 -17.78 -5.58
C LEU A 282 -13.46 -18.03 -4.09
N VAL A 283 -12.43 -18.81 -3.83
CA VAL A 283 -12.04 -19.20 -2.45
C VAL A 283 -10.96 -18.30 -1.87
N ASP A 284 -10.17 -17.67 -2.73
CA ASP A 284 -9.05 -16.81 -2.35
C ASP A 284 -8.60 -15.94 -3.52
N TYR A 285 -7.70 -14.99 -3.25
CA TYR A 285 -7.05 -14.19 -4.28
C TYR A 285 -5.68 -13.71 -3.80
N ALA A 286 -4.79 -13.48 -4.76
CA ALA A 286 -3.41 -13.13 -4.49
C ALA A 286 -3.09 -11.70 -4.87
N LEU A 287 -2.28 -11.04 -4.06
CA LEU A 287 -1.57 -9.82 -4.43
C LEU A 287 -0.11 -10.12 -4.73
N SER A 288 0.53 -9.23 -5.47
CA SER A 288 1.96 -9.28 -5.75
C SER A 288 2.58 -7.89 -5.72
N LEU A 289 3.91 -7.87 -5.79
CA LEU A 289 4.76 -6.69 -5.81
C LEU A 289 5.83 -6.90 -6.88
N ALA A 290 6.12 -5.83 -7.61
CA ALA A 290 7.19 -5.82 -8.59
C ALA A 290 8.00 -4.54 -8.36
N ALA A 291 9.32 -4.69 -8.35
CA ALA A 291 10.20 -3.54 -8.34
C ALA A 291 9.94 -2.69 -9.59
N GLY A 292 9.93 -1.36 -9.43
CA GLY A 292 9.96 -0.47 -10.57
C GLY A 292 11.23 -0.70 -11.41
N PRO A 293 11.27 -0.25 -12.67
CA PRO A 293 12.39 -0.52 -13.59
C PRO A 293 13.78 -0.09 -13.07
N ALA A 294 13.81 0.87 -12.15
CA ALA A 294 15.02 1.42 -11.56
C ALA A 294 15.43 0.77 -10.22
N SER A 295 14.66 -0.18 -9.69
CA SER A 295 14.91 -0.80 -8.39
C SER A 295 15.40 -2.24 -8.55
N SER A 296 16.46 -2.58 -7.82
CA SER A 296 16.99 -3.94 -7.70
C SER A 296 16.39 -4.71 -6.52
N ALA A 297 15.39 -4.14 -5.83
CA ALA A 297 14.76 -4.78 -4.68
C ALA A 297 14.08 -6.08 -5.08
N THR A 298 14.26 -7.13 -4.28
CA THR A 298 13.47 -8.36 -4.47
C THR A 298 12.03 -8.13 -4.04
N PRO A 299 11.05 -8.84 -4.62
CA PRO A 299 9.65 -8.74 -4.18
C PRO A 299 9.44 -9.04 -2.69
N GLU A 300 10.25 -9.89 -2.07
CA GLU A 300 10.22 -10.10 -0.61
C GLU A 300 10.74 -8.90 0.18
N ALA A 301 11.75 -8.20 -0.33
CA ALA A 301 12.22 -6.96 0.28
C ALA A 301 11.15 -5.87 0.21
N LEU A 302 10.39 -5.81 -0.90
CA LEU A 302 9.22 -4.92 -1.03
C LEU A 302 8.06 -5.34 -0.12
N PHE A 303 7.89 -6.64 0.12
CA PHE A 303 6.84 -7.15 0.99
C PHE A 303 7.15 -6.98 2.49
N ALA A 304 8.43 -6.96 2.87
CA ALA A 304 8.84 -6.90 4.27
C ALA A 304 8.28 -5.68 5.04
N PRO A 305 8.29 -4.44 4.50
CA PRO A 305 7.65 -3.28 5.13
C PRO A 305 6.15 -3.46 5.37
N ILE A 306 5.42 -4.08 4.43
CA ILE A 306 3.98 -4.35 4.58
C ILE A 306 3.76 -5.33 5.73
N ARG A 307 4.56 -6.41 5.81
CA ARG A 307 4.49 -7.37 6.92
C ARG A 307 4.78 -6.70 8.27
N GLN A 308 5.82 -5.87 8.33
CA GLN A 308 6.20 -5.16 9.56
C GLN A 308 5.10 -4.20 10.01
N ARG A 309 4.51 -3.45 9.09
CA ARG A 309 3.40 -2.53 9.38
C ARG A 309 2.19 -3.27 9.96
N ILE A 310 1.78 -4.38 9.35
CA ILE A 310 0.67 -5.20 9.84
C ILE A 310 1.00 -5.82 11.20
N ALA A 311 2.24 -6.29 11.40
CA ALA A 311 2.67 -6.89 12.66
C ALA A 311 2.82 -5.87 13.81
N ALA A 312 3.10 -4.60 13.50
CA ALA A 312 3.20 -3.53 14.49
C ALA A 312 1.83 -3.04 14.98
N ASP A 313 0.76 -3.33 14.24
CA ASP A 313 -0.59 -3.00 14.64
C ASP A 313 -1.14 -4.04 15.62
N ALA A 314 -1.34 -3.62 16.87
CA ALA A 314 -1.84 -4.48 17.93
C ALA A 314 -3.32 -4.88 17.76
N SER A 315 -4.10 -4.18 16.91
CA SER A 315 -5.48 -4.55 16.60
C SER A 315 -5.58 -5.53 15.42
N ALA A 316 -4.50 -5.72 14.65
CA ALA A 316 -4.53 -6.57 13.47
C ALA A 316 -4.90 -8.02 13.86
N PRO A 317 -5.98 -8.58 13.27
CA PRO A 317 -6.45 -9.92 13.62
C PRO A 317 -5.53 -11.02 13.06
N LEU A 318 -4.57 -10.65 12.22
CA LEU A 318 -3.68 -11.56 11.54
C LEU A 318 -2.30 -10.98 11.31
N ARG A 319 -1.37 -11.87 10.96
CA ARG A 319 -0.01 -11.57 10.53
C ARG A 319 0.27 -12.25 9.20
N TYR A 320 1.28 -11.75 8.50
CA TYR A 320 1.86 -12.44 7.34
C TYR A 320 3.23 -13.04 7.71
N PRO A 321 3.40 -14.37 7.68
CA PRO A 321 4.68 -15.02 7.92
C PRO A 321 5.70 -14.69 6.82
N ALA A 322 6.93 -15.15 6.99
CA ALA A 322 7.93 -15.06 5.92
C ALA A 322 7.45 -15.86 4.69
N PRO A 323 7.62 -15.33 3.46
CA PRO A 323 7.24 -16.05 2.25
C PRO A 323 7.95 -17.40 2.11
N LYS A 324 7.20 -18.43 1.75
CA LYS A 324 7.70 -19.78 1.48
C LYS A 324 7.95 -19.95 -0.01
N THR A 325 9.09 -20.52 -0.37
CA THR A 325 9.47 -20.78 -1.76
C THR A 325 8.46 -21.73 -2.43
N GLY A 326 8.03 -21.37 -3.63
CA GLY A 326 7.31 -22.22 -4.58
C GLY A 326 7.99 -22.19 -5.95
N GLY A 327 7.59 -23.09 -6.82
CA GLY A 327 8.16 -23.19 -8.16
C GLY A 327 7.59 -24.33 -8.97
N ARG A 328 7.85 -24.30 -10.27
CA ARG A 328 7.66 -25.44 -11.18
C ARG A 328 8.68 -25.38 -12.32
N THR A 329 8.98 -26.53 -12.90
CA THR A 329 9.82 -26.64 -14.10
C THR A 329 8.94 -26.91 -15.30
N GLN A 330 9.08 -26.11 -16.35
CA GLN A 330 8.39 -26.33 -17.62
C GLN A 330 8.97 -27.56 -18.36
N LYS A 331 8.28 -28.04 -19.40
CA LYS A 331 8.69 -29.22 -20.17
C LYS A 331 10.04 -29.06 -20.87
N ASP A 332 10.42 -27.83 -21.19
CA ASP A 332 11.69 -27.45 -21.82
C ASP A 332 12.85 -27.29 -20.82
N GLY A 333 12.59 -27.48 -19.52
CA GLY A 333 13.57 -27.32 -18.45
C GLY A 333 13.62 -25.91 -17.85
N THR A 334 12.85 -24.95 -18.36
CA THR A 334 12.78 -23.58 -17.80
C THR A 334 12.22 -23.61 -16.39
N GLU A 335 12.99 -23.08 -15.42
CA GLU A 335 12.55 -22.99 -14.03
C GLU A 335 11.75 -21.71 -13.76
N ILE A 336 10.58 -21.87 -13.16
CA ILE A 336 9.75 -20.78 -12.66
C ILE A 336 9.80 -20.84 -11.15
N ARG A 337 10.11 -19.71 -10.49
CA ARG A 337 10.19 -19.63 -9.02
C ARG A 337 9.38 -18.45 -8.52
N TRP A 338 8.71 -18.66 -7.39
CA TRP A 338 7.97 -17.63 -6.68
C TRP A 338 8.08 -17.86 -5.17
N ALA A 339 7.51 -16.97 -4.38
CA ALA A 339 7.33 -17.17 -2.95
C ALA A 339 5.90 -16.80 -2.54
N THR A 340 5.28 -17.62 -1.70
CA THR A 340 3.92 -17.35 -1.21
C THR A 340 3.88 -17.04 0.27
N SER A 341 3.05 -16.09 0.68
CA SER A 341 2.75 -15.83 2.09
C SER A 341 1.25 -15.71 2.31
N PHE A 342 0.69 -16.67 3.04
CA PHE A 342 -0.72 -16.67 3.40
C PHE A 342 -0.92 -15.96 4.74
N PRO A 343 -2.03 -15.21 4.91
CA PRO A 343 -2.32 -14.61 6.21
C PRO A 343 -2.51 -15.71 7.29
N GLU A 344 -2.10 -15.46 8.52
CA GLU A 344 -2.29 -16.37 9.65
C GLU A 344 -2.92 -15.60 10.81
N ALA A 345 -3.90 -16.22 11.48
CA ALA A 345 -4.50 -15.62 12.67
C ALA A 345 -3.41 -15.23 13.69
N ALA A 346 -3.52 -14.02 14.24
CA ALA A 346 -2.54 -13.48 15.18
C ALA A 346 -2.44 -14.33 16.45
N ALA A 347 -3.57 -14.92 16.87
CA ALA A 347 -3.66 -15.92 17.92
C ALA A 347 -4.71 -16.99 17.57
N PRO A 348 -4.64 -18.21 18.15
CA PRO A 348 -5.61 -19.30 17.87
C PRO A 348 -7.08 -18.94 18.15
N SER A 349 -7.32 -17.97 19.03
CA SER A 349 -8.67 -17.51 19.40
C SER A 349 -9.26 -16.47 18.44
N VAL A 350 -8.47 -15.93 17.50
CA VAL A 350 -8.97 -14.93 16.55
C VAL A 350 -9.65 -15.66 15.39
N PRO A 351 -10.97 -15.47 15.19
CA PRO A 351 -11.65 -16.06 14.06
C PRO A 351 -11.12 -15.45 12.77
N PHE A 352 -10.65 -16.29 11.85
CA PHE A 352 -10.17 -15.88 10.55
C PHE A 352 -10.68 -16.85 9.49
N THR A 353 -11.28 -16.31 8.43
CA THR A 353 -11.73 -17.09 7.28
C THR A 353 -10.81 -16.82 6.09
N ARG A 354 -10.35 -17.88 5.42
CA ARG A 354 -9.61 -17.78 4.16
C ARG A 354 -10.41 -17.03 3.10
N GLY A 355 -9.72 -16.25 2.27
CA GLY A 355 -10.32 -15.39 1.25
C GLY A 355 -10.85 -14.04 1.75
N GLU A 356 -10.90 -13.77 3.06
CA GLU A 356 -11.24 -12.43 3.57
C GLU A 356 -10.12 -11.40 3.38
N LEU A 357 -8.88 -11.88 3.33
CA LEU A 357 -7.67 -11.09 3.10
C LEU A 357 -6.78 -11.84 2.10
N PRO A 358 -6.05 -11.11 1.23
CA PRO A 358 -5.30 -11.75 0.16
C PRO A 358 -4.11 -12.54 0.71
N PHE A 359 -3.67 -13.55 -0.02
CA PHE A 359 -2.31 -14.06 0.13
C PHE A 359 -1.36 -13.33 -0.82
N TRP A 360 -0.06 -13.49 -0.62
CA TRP A 360 0.96 -12.89 -1.49
C TRP A 360 1.57 -13.96 -2.39
N CYS A 361 1.73 -13.65 -3.67
CA CYS A 361 2.44 -14.47 -4.66
C CYS A 361 3.54 -13.62 -5.30
N LEU A 362 4.77 -13.80 -4.84
CA LEU A 362 5.91 -12.94 -5.17
C LEU A 362 6.80 -13.62 -6.20
N ASP A 363 6.84 -13.09 -7.42
CA ASP A 363 7.63 -13.64 -8.53
C ASP A 363 9.14 -13.51 -8.26
N ARG A 364 9.89 -14.62 -8.30
CA ARG A 364 11.37 -14.61 -8.21
C ARG A 364 12.06 -14.74 -9.57
N THR A 365 11.33 -15.26 -10.54
CA THR A 365 11.68 -15.30 -11.96
C THR A 365 10.76 -14.34 -12.72
N ASP A 366 11.09 -13.97 -13.96
CA ASP A 366 10.22 -13.12 -14.78
C ASP A 366 8.78 -13.69 -14.79
N ARG A 367 7.82 -12.86 -14.36
CA ARG A 367 6.39 -13.19 -14.32
C ARG A 367 5.91 -13.76 -15.65
N ARG A 368 6.42 -13.26 -16.78
CA ARG A 368 6.05 -13.71 -18.13
C ARG A 368 6.30 -15.19 -18.37
N LEU A 369 7.20 -15.81 -17.61
CA LEU A 369 7.44 -17.26 -17.64
C LEU A 369 6.35 -18.03 -16.87
N ARG A 370 5.85 -17.47 -15.76
CA ARG A 370 4.76 -18.05 -14.96
C ARG A 370 3.39 -17.83 -15.61
N VAL A 371 3.20 -16.63 -16.15
CA VAL A 371 1.96 -16.09 -16.72
C VAL A 371 2.30 -15.51 -18.09
N PRO A 372 2.23 -16.31 -19.17
CA PRO A 372 2.59 -15.85 -20.52
C PRO A 372 1.46 -15.02 -21.16
N TYR A 373 1.07 -13.92 -20.51
CA TYR A 373 -0.01 -13.03 -20.95
C TYR A 373 0.40 -12.12 -22.13
N HIS A 374 1.71 -11.93 -22.34
CA HIS A 374 2.27 -11.19 -23.47
C HIS A 374 2.02 -11.88 -24.82
N GLU A 375 1.69 -13.16 -24.82
CA GLU A 375 1.35 -13.93 -26.01
C GLU A 375 -0.14 -13.75 -26.36
N PRO A 376 -0.49 -13.05 -27.46
CA PRO A 376 -1.88 -12.70 -27.75
C PRO A 376 -2.82 -13.89 -27.91
N GLY A 377 -2.30 -15.06 -28.26
CA GLY A 377 -3.08 -16.30 -28.38
C GLY A 377 -3.56 -16.84 -27.04
N ASN A 378 -2.87 -16.51 -25.94
CA ASN A 378 -3.17 -17.03 -24.60
C ASN A 378 -4.25 -16.21 -23.87
N VAL A 379 -4.44 -14.95 -24.25
CA VAL A 379 -5.30 -13.97 -23.54
C VAL A 379 -6.53 -13.53 -24.33
N ARG A 380 -6.79 -14.13 -25.49
CA ARG A 380 -8.00 -13.87 -26.28
C ARG A 380 -9.11 -14.82 -25.87
N HIS A 381 -10.20 -14.27 -25.34
CA HIS A 381 -11.36 -15.04 -24.91
C HIS A 381 -12.59 -14.71 -25.76
N PRO A 382 -13.41 -15.72 -26.11
CA PRO A 382 -14.68 -15.48 -26.81
C PRO A 382 -15.65 -14.57 -26.05
N SER A 383 -15.56 -14.51 -24.72
CA SER A 383 -16.35 -13.60 -23.88
C SER A 383 -16.04 -12.12 -24.08
N GLY A 384 -14.90 -11.78 -24.73
CA GLY A 384 -14.43 -10.40 -24.88
C GLY A 384 -13.83 -9.82 -23.60
N VAL A 385 -13.51 -10.66 -22.62
CA VAL A 385 -12.91 -10.22 -21.36
C VAL A 385 -11.50 -9.69 -21.56
N LYS A 386 -11.19 -8.59 -20.88
CA LYS A 386 -9.90 -7.89 -20.90
C LYS A 386 -9.17 -7.91 -19.58
N GLY A 387 -9.88 -8.15 -18.47
CA GLY A 387 -9.29 -8.08 -17.15
C GLY A 387 -10.32 -8.07 -16.03
N VAL A 388 -9.89 -7.64 -14.85
CA VAL A 388 -10.74 -7.52 -13.67
C VAL A 388 -11.26 -6.10 -13.54
N ARG A 389 -12.59 -5.95 -13.48
CA ARG A 389 -13.26 -4.65 -13.28
C ARG A 389 -13.36 -4.31 -11.80
N ALA A 390 -13.82 -5.26 -11.00
CA ALA A 390 -14.02 -5.10 -9.58
C ALA A 390 -13.91 -6.44 -8.84
N LEU A 391 -13.44 -6.35 -7.60
CA LEU A 391 -13.42 -7.43 -6.63
C LEU A 391 -14.14 -6.96 -5.36
N ASP A 392 -15.31 -7.53 -5.10
CA ASP A 392 -16.10 -7.21 -3.91
C ASP A 392 -15.84 -8.28 -2.84
N VAL A 393 -15.26 -7.88 -1.70
CA VAL A 393 -14.83 -8.79 -0.63
C VAL A 393 -15.60 -8.49 0.66
N SER A 394 -16.25 -9.53 1.19
CA SER A 394 -17.01 -9.46 2.43
C SER A 394 -16.20 -10.02 3.59
N VAL A 395 -15.78 -9.16 4.52
CA VAL A 395 -14.95 -9.50 5.68
C VAL A 395 -15.77 -9.70 6.96
N SER A 396 -15.25 -10.48 7.90
CA SER A 396 -15.95 -10.82 9.15
C SER A 396 -15.86 -9.74 10.22
N SER A 397 -14.90 -8.81 10.14
CA SER A 397 -14.67 -7.82 11.18
C SER A 397 -14.14 -6.49 10.63
N ARG A 398 -14.23 -5.43 11.45
CA ARG A 398 -13.70 -4.11 11.12
C ARG A 398 -12.17 -4.09 11.14
N GLU A 399 -11.56 -4.88 12.00
CA GLU A 399 -10.10 -5.00 12.07
C GLU A 399 -9.55 -5.64 10.78
N ALA A 400 -10.28 -6.58 10.16
CA ALA A 400 -9.92 -7.10 8.84
C ALA A 400 -9.97 -6.02 7.75
N LEU A 401 -10.93 -5.07 7.84
CA LEU A 401 -11.01 -3.92 6.96
C LEU A 401 -9.82 -2.96 7.16
N GLU A 402 -9.40 -2.73 8.41
CA GLU A 402 -8.21 -1.91 8.73
C GLU A 402 -6.92 -2.50 8.15
N VAL A 403 -6.80 -3.84 8.11
CA VAL A 403 -5.65 -4.50 7.45
C VAL A 403 -5.57 -4.17 5.96
N TYR A 404 -6.67 -3.91 5.25
CA TYR A 404 -6.60 -3.45 3.86
C TYR A 404 -5.91 -2.10 3.73
N ALA A 405 -6.19 -1.14 4.63
CA ALA A 405 -5.50 0.14 4.64
C ALA A 405 -3.98 -0.05 4.88
N LEU A 406 -3.60 -0.98 5.76
CA LEU A 406 -2.20 -1.31 6.01
C LEU A 406 -1.52 -1.96 4.79
N ILE A 407 -2.21 -2.87 4.10
CA ILE A 407 -1.73 -3.51 2.85
C ILE A 407 -1.52 -2.45 1.77
N GLN A 408 -2.52 -1.61 1.54
CA GLN A 408 -2.49 -0.61 0.48
C GLN A 408 -1.61 0.60 0.83
N GLY A 409 -1.33 0.83 2.12
CA GLY A 409 -0.59 1.98 2.63
C GLY A 409 -1.38 3.30 2.57
N VAL A 410 -2.67 3.24 2.24
CA VAL A 410 -3.58 4.38 2.14
C VAL A 410 -4.97 4.00 2.67
N GLU A 411 -5.66 4.97 3.24
CA GLU A 411 -7.04 4.81 3.65
C GLU A 411 -7.95 4.59 2.44
N GLY A 412 -8.94 3.72 2.60
CA GLY A 412 -9.94 3.48 1.58
C GLY A 412 -11.00 4.58 1.53
N ARG A 413 -11.59 4.78 0.37
CA ARG A 413 -12.67 5.77 0.17
C ARG A 413 -14.04 5.09 0.37
N PRO A 414 -14.94 5.66 1.17
CA PRO A 414 -16.30 5.14 1.26
C PRO A 414 -17.04 5.37 -0.08
N ASP A 415 -17.87 4.43 -0.51
CA ASP A 415 -18.85 4.63 -1.57
C ASP A 415 -20.27 4.83 -1.02
N GLU A 416 -21.22 5.10 -1.92
CA GLU A 416 -22.62 5.38 -1.57
C GLU A 416 -23.36 4.15 -1.01
N ASP A 417 -22.86 2.95 -1.29
CA ASP A 417 -23.45 1.66 -0.89
C ASP A 417 -22.82 1.09 0.39
N GLY A 418 -21.93 1.86 1.04
CA GLY A 418 -21.28 1.49 2.29
C GLY A 418 -20.08 0.56 2.13
N TRP A 419 -19.51 0.45 0.95
CA TRP A 419 -18.22 -0.19 0.73
C TRP A 419 -17.08 0.77 1.02
N THR A 420 -15.95 0.21 1.42
CA THR A 420 -14.67 0.90 1.40
C THR A 420 -13.92 0.46 0.15
N VAL A 421 -13.48 1.42 -0.66
CA VAL A 421 -12.94 1.20 -2.01
C VAL A 421 -11.47 1.59 -2.08
N TRP A 422 -10.69 0.78 -2.78
CA TRP A 422 -9.32 1.09 -3.21
C TRP A 422 -9.19 0.88 -4.72
N ASP A 423 -8.27 1.61 -5.34
CA ASP A 423 -7.78 1.25 -6.66
C ASP A 423 -6.75 0.14 -6.50
N LEU A 424 -7.02 -1.02 -7.09
CA LEU A 424 -6.13 -2.15 -7.08
C LEU A 424 -5.46 -2.26 -8.43
N ALA A 425 -4.15 -2.04 -8.47
CA ALA A 425 -3.39 -2.14 -9.71
C ALA A 425 -3.49 -3.55 -10.32
N ALA A 426 -3.31 -3.62 -11.63
CA ALA A 426 -3.09 -4.85 -12.38
C ALA A 426 -1.70 -4.79 -13.03
N PRO A 427 -1.12 -5.93 -13.45
CA PRO A 427 0.15 -5.94 -14.18
C PRO A 427 0.14 -5.06 -15.44
N GLU A 428 -0.97 -5.06 -16.18
CA GLU A 428 -1.21 -4.20 -17.34
C GLU A 428 -2.63 -3.64 -17.32
N GLY A 429 -2.87 -2.53 -18.02
CA GLY A 429 -4.20 -1.94 -18.15
C GLY A 429 -4.67 -1.09 -16.96
N PRO A 430 -5.97 -0.74 -16.91
CA PRO A 430 -6.52 0.11 -15.85
C PRO A 430 -6.62 -0.65 -14.51
N PRO A 431 -6.58 0.05 -13.38
CA PRO A 431 -6.77 -0.57 -12.07
C PRO A 431 -8.21 -1.10 -11.92
N SER A 432 -8.34 -2.19 -11.16
CA SER A 432 -9.61 -2.74 -10.70
C SER A 432 -10.11 -1.98 -9.47
N ALA A 433 -11.43 -1.98 -9.24
CA ALA A 433 -11.98 -1.53 -7.96
C ALA A 433 -11.96 -2.66 -6.92
N LEU A 434 -11.18 -2.53 -5.86
CA LEU A 434 -11.27 -3.41 -4.70
C LEU A 434 -12.29 -2.81 -3.71
N ARG A 435 -13.42 -3.47 -3.52
CA ARG A 435 -14.47 -3.04 -2.60
C ARG A 435 -14.53 -3.99 -1.43
N VAL A 436 -14.37 -3.48 -0.21
CA VAL A 436 -14.39 -4.30 1.00
C VAL A 436 -15.47 -3.79 1.95
N ARG A 437 -16.25 -4.72 2.51
CA ARG A 437 -17.30 -4.41 3.49
C ARG A 437 -17.34 -5.46 4.60
N VAL A 438 -17.63 -5.01 5.81
CA VAL A 438 -17.91 -5.90 6.96
C VAL A 438 -19.29 -6.54 6.76
N ARG A 439 -19.38 -7.86 6.90
CA ARG A 439 -20.64 -8.59 6.81
C ARG A 439 -21.58 -8.18 7.95
N ASP A 440 -22.81 -7.85 7.60
CA ASP A 440 -23.86 -7.69 8.59
C ASP A 440 -24.21 -9.07 9.16
N GLY A 441 -24.06 -9.25 10.48
CA GLY A 441 -24.31 -10.53 11.17
C GLY A 441 -25.75 -11.05 11.09
N THR A 442 -26.65 -10.35 10.40
CA THR A 442 -28.04 -10.72 10.14
C THR A 442 -28.26 -11.31 8.74
N ALA A 443 -27.30 -11.22 7.84
CA ALA A 443 -27.39 -11.82 6.50
C ALA A 443 -27.13 -13.32 6.60
N ALA A 444 -28.21 -14.11 6.52
CA ALA A 444 -28.13 -15.54 6.41
C ALA A 444 -27.31 -15.95 5.17
N GLY A 445 -26.12 -16.53 5.39
CA GLY A 445 -25.59 -17.60 4.54
C GLY A 445 -25.37 -17.30 3.06
N GLY A 446 -24.77 -16.16 2.69
CA GLY A 446 -24.08 -16.07 1.41
C GLY A 446 -22.84 -16.94 1.43
N LYS A 447 -22.80 -18.03 0.65
CA LYS A 447 -21.60 -18.87 0.48
C LYS A 447 -20.43 -18.10 -0.15
N GLU A 448 -20.73 -17.03 -0.88
CA GLU A 448 -19.79 -16.28 -1.70
C GLU A 448 -19.22 -15.07 -0.92
N LYS A 449 -17.97 -15.21 -0.46
CA LYS A 449 -17.23 -14.17 0.28
C LYS A 449 -16.58 -13.14 -0.65
N ILE A 450 -16.31 -13.56 -1.88
CA ILE A 450 -15.59 -12.81 -2.90
C ILE A 450 -16.44 -12.86 -4.16
N LYS A 451 -16.83 -11.71 -4.68
CA LYS A 451 -17.55 -11.59 -5.94
C LYS A 451 -16.64 -10.92 -6.98
N LEU A 452 -16.54 -11.54 -8.15
CA LEU A 452 -15.74 -11.06 -9.28
C LEU A 452 -16.65 -10.41 -10.33
N THR A 453 -16.26 -9.21 -10.75
CA THR A 453 -16.77 -8.58 -11.98
C THR A 453 -15.60 -8.42 -12.94
N MET A 454 -15.72 -8.93 -14.16
CA MET A 454 -14.68 -8.83 -15.19
C MET A 454 -15.00 -7.71 -16.18
N LEU A 455 -13.94 -7.04 -16.64
CA LEU A 455 -14.02 -5.98 -17.63
C LEU A 455 -14.06 -6.57 -19.04
N THR A 456 -15.02 -6.16 -19.86
CA THR A 456 -15.11 -6.55 -21.28
C THR A 456 -14.92 -5.37 -22.22
N GLU A 457 -14.73 -5.65 -23.51
CA GLU A 457 -14.61 -4.66 -24.57
C GLU A 457 -15.77 -3.65 -24.59
N ARG A 458 -15.44 -2.37 -24.84
CA ARG A 458 -16.43 -1.32 -25.12
C ARG A 458 -17.38 -1.78 -26.23
N GLY A 459 -18.68 -1.61 -26.00
CA GLY A 459 -19.73 -2.01 -26.94
C GLY A 459 -20.24 -3.44 -26.76
N THR A 460 -19.69 -4.21 -25.81
CA THR A 460 -20.32 -5.45 -25.32
C THR A 460 -21.45 -5.13 -24.32
N GLU A 461 -22.38 -6.08 -24.14
CA GLU A 461 -23.46 -5.95 -23.16
C GLU A 461 -23.00 -6.46 -21.78
N ALA A 462 -23.37 -5.73 -20.73
CA ALA A 462 -23.24 -6.23 -19.36
C ALA A 462 -24.11 -7.48 -19.21
N LYS A 463 -23.51 -8.57 -18.72
CA LYS A 463 -24.18 -9.86 -18.58
C LYS A 463 -23.55 -10.72 -17.52
N ARG A 464 -24.32 -11.65 -16.99
CA ARG A 464 -23.84 -12.71 -16.12
C ARG A 464 -23.66 -13.98 -16.93
N ILE A 465 -22.46 -14.56 -16.90
CA ILE A 465 -22.15 -15.84 -17.52
C ILE A 465 -21.91 -16.88 -16.45
N GLY A 466 -22.26 -18.14 -16.72
CA GLY A 466 -22.11 -19.20 -15.75
C GLY A 466 -23.10 -20.32 -15.94
N GLY A 467 -23.09 -21.23 -14.98
CA GLY A 467 -23.96 -22.38 -14.93
C GLY A 467 -23.38 -23.48 -14.06
N GLU A 468 -24.00 -24.66 -14.17
CA GLU A 468 -23.54 -25.85 -13.47
C GLU A 468 -22.14 -26.27 -13.95
N ILE A 469 -21.26 -26.52 -12.99
CA ILE A 469 -19.88 -27.02 -13.22
C ILE A 469 -19.72 -28.47 -12.77
N ALA A 470 -20.56 -28.92 -11.84
CA ALA A 470 -20.76 -30.31 -11.45
C ALA A 470 -22.13 -30.43 -10.75
N GLU A 471 -22.59 -31.65 -10.49
CA GLU A 471 -23.89 -31.91 -9.86
C GLU A 471 -24.10 -31.07 -8.59
N GLY A 472 -25.03 -30.12 -8.67
CA GLY A 472 -25.39 -29.22 -7.55
C GLY A 472 -24.34 -28.16 -7.19
N VAL A 473 -23.36 -27.92 -8.07
CA VAL A 473 -22.33 -26.89 -7.94
C VAL A 473 -22.40 -25.97 -9.16
N GLU A 474 -22.68 -24.69 -8.91
CA GLU A 474 -22.70 -23.65 -9.95
C GLU A 474 -21.57 -22.66 -9.77
N LEU A 475 -21.15 -22.02 -10.86
CA LEU A 475 -20.23 -20.89 -10.86
C LEU A 475 -20.79 -19.82 -11.79
N TRP A 476 -20.80 -18.57 -11.31
CA TRP A 476 -21.30 -17.43 -12.05
C TRP A 476 -20.30 -16.27 -11.98
N ILE A 477 -20.14 -15.56 -13.09
CA ILE A 477 -19.20 -14.44 -13.25
C ILE A 477 -19.94 -13.28 -13.94
N ASP A 478 -19.86 -12.10 -13.35
CA ASP A 478 -20.43 -10.89 -13.94
C ASP A 478 -19.43 -10.26 -14.91
N LEU A 479 -19.92 -9.84 -16.08
CA LEU A 479 -19.16 -9.13 -17.12
C LEU A 479 -19.74 -7.73 -17.29
N GLU A 480 -18.88 -6.73 -17.25
CA GLU A 480 -19.24 -5.33 -17.48
C GLU A 480 -18.34 -4.69 -18.54
N PRO A 481 -18.92 -3.97 -19.53
CA PRO A 481 -18.15 -3.32 -20.58
C PRO A 481 -17.40 -2.10 -20.05
N GLU A 482 -16.29 -1.79 -20.71
CA GLU A 482 -15.59 -0.52 -20.59
C GLU A 482 -16.52 0.66 -20.93
N THR A 483 -16.64 1.61 -20.01
CA THR A 483 -17.48 2.82 -20.13
C THR A 483 -16.95 3.80 -21.18
#